data_AF-A0A8X6XGS6-F1
#
_entry.id   AF-A0A8X6XGS6-F1
#
_cell.length_a   1.000
_cell.length_b   1.000
_cell.length_c   1.000
_cell.angle_alpha   90.00
_cell.angle_beta   90.00
_cell.angle_gamma   90.00
#
_symmetry.space_group_name_H-M   'P 1'
#
loop_
_entity.id
_entity.type
_entity.pdbx_description
1 polymer ?
#
loop_
_entity_poly.entity_id
_entity_poly.type
_entity_poly.pdbx_seq_one_letter_code
_entity_poly.pdbx_strand_id
1 'polypeptide(L)'
;MCILRVEYEENVFVKLIQTKARVAPLKDISIPRLELLSCTLGTRLAASVKNDLNLPDVRIYYLTDSMTALAWIQRTRDWGVFVFNRVKEIRNLSDVSSWEHVPSEKNFADILTRGCSTQQLIYLRWWEGEPSWLSENLVQCPRSKQVPDENAINLELRKSVCVCVLVNTAKRIEEFNWHCKCFLSYLKFVRMMAWIFRFFKNAKRIDVCNTSEITFSEFDHAEKIVIKLIQMEI
;
A
#
# COMPACT_ATOMS: atom_id res chain seq x y z
N MET A 1 2.08 -2.11 19.88
CA MET A 1 1.53 -2.25 21.25
C MET A 1 0.76 -3.56 21.32
N CYS A 2 0.85 -4.30 22.42
CA CYS A 2 0.15 -5.56 22.64
C CYS A 2 -0.63 -5.48 23.97
N ILE A 3 -1.93 -5.74 23.89
CA ILE A 3 -2.87 -5.72 25.01
C ILE A 3 -3.47 -7.11 25.13
N LEU A 4 -3.57 -7.62 26.35
CA LEU A 4 -4.27 -8.85 26.66
C LEU A 4 -5.63 -8.51 27.26
N ARG A 5 -6.67 -9.14 26.70
CA ARG A 5 -8.04 -9.10 27.19
C ARG A 5 -8.39 -10.48 27.73
N VAL A 6 -8.76 -10.55 29.00
CA VAL A 6 -9.17 -11.79 29.67
C VAL A 6 -10.63 -11.65 30.09
N GLU A 7 -11.47 -12.54 29.60
CA GLU A 7 -12.85 -12.68 30.07
C GLU A 7 -12.87 -13.82 31.09
N TYR A 8 -13.33 -13.52 32.31
CA TYR A 8 -13.49 -14.51 33.36
C TYR A 8 -14.83 -14.27 34.07
N GLU A 9 -15.73 -15.24 33.98
CA GLU A 9 -17.12 -15.12 34.44
C GLU A 9 -17.83 -13.92 33.80
N GLU A 10 -18.20 -12.90 34.58
CA GLU A 10 -18.83 -11.65 34.11
C GLU A 10 -17.84 -10.47 34.04
N ASN A 11 -16.56 -10.72 34.34
CA ASN A 11 -15.53 -9.68 34.40
C ASN A 11 -14.64 -9.70 33.16
N VAL A 12 -14.34 -8.50 32.64
CA VAL A 12 -13.39 -8.30 31.56
C VAL A 12 -12.19 -7.52 32.07
N PHE A 13 -11.01 -8.13 32.00
CA PHE A 13 -9.75 -7.50 32.36
C PHE A 13 -8.96 -7.16 31.11
N VAL A 14 -8.55 -5.90 31.00
CA VAL A 14 -7.72 -5.40 29.90
C VAL A 14 -6.40 -4.93 30.48
N LYS A 15 -5.29 -5.49 30.01
CA LYS A 15 -3.94 -5.14 30.49
C LYS A 15 -2.98 -4.94 29.34
N LEU A 16 -2.18 -3.89 29.44
CA LEU A 16 -1.04 -3.68 28.57
C LEU A 16 0.05 -4.70 28.90
N ILE A 17 0.44 -5.53 27.93
CA ILE A 17 1.49 -6.54 28.11
C ILE A 17 2.85 -5.98 27.68
N GLN A 18 2.89 -5.41 26.48
CA GLN A 18 4.15 -4.92 25.94
C GLN A 18 3.94 -3.80 24.93
N THR A 19 4.82 -2.80 24.98
CA THR A 19 4.92 -1.76 23.97
C THR A 19 6.28 -1.80 23.32
N LYS A 20 6.30 -1.42 22.04
CA LYS A 20 7.53 -1.23 21.30
C LYS A 20 7.31 -0.06 20.37
N ALA A 21 8.12 0.99 20.53
CA ALA A 21 8.15 2.14 19.66
C ALA A 21 9.48 2.14 18.92
N ARG A 22 9.50 2.73 17.72
CA ARG A 22 10.72 2.92 16.94
C ARG A 22 10.72 4.33 16.39
N VAL A 23 11.84 5.02 16.56
CA VAL A 23 12.03 6.35 15.96
C VAL A 23 12.02 6.23 14.44
N ALA A 24 11.39 7.18 13.77
CA ALA A 24 11.35 7.22 12.31
C ALA A 24 12.77 7.17 11.72
N PRO A 25 13.02 6.37 10.66
CA PRO A 25 14.31 6.32 10.02
C PRO A 25 14.74 7.69 9.48
N LEU A 26 16.05 7.99 9.50
CA LEU A 26 16.61 9.24 8.96
C LEU A 26 16.43 9.40 7.45
N LYS A 27 16.14 8.30 6.75
CA LYS A 27 15.86 8.33 5.32
C LYS A 27 14.38 8.67 5.10
N ASP A 28 14.10 9.55 4.15
CA ASP A 28 12.74 9.91 3.77
C ASP A 28 11.94 8.68 3.35
N ILE A 29 10.96 8.33 4.19
CA ILE A 29 10.01 7.26 3.98
C ILE A 29 8.62 7.89 4.07
N SER A 30 7.74 7.55 3.13
CA SER A 30 6.38 8.06 3.13
C SER A 30 5.59 7.58 4.36
N ILE A 31 4.62 8.38 4.79
CA ILE A 31 3.75 8.08 5.94
C ILE A 31 3.11 6.67 5.80
N PRO A 32 2.52 6.27 4.66
CA PRO A 32 1.97 4.92 4.50
C PRO A 32 2.99 3.79 4.70
N ARG A 33 4.24 4.00 4.29
CA ARG A 33 5.31 3.02 4.52
C ARG A 33 5.72 2.95 5.99
N LEU A 34 5.69 4.06 6.73
CA LEU A 34 5.90 4.08 8.18
C LEU A 34 4.78 3.34 8.90
N GLU A 35 3.53 3.55 8.49
CA GLU A 35 2.37 2.83 9.02
C GLU A 35 2.48 1.32 8.77
N LEU A 36 2.88 0.89 7.56
CA LEU A 36 3.13 -0.53 7.27
C LEU A 36 4.28 -1.11 8.10
N LEU A 37 5.32 -0.32 8.39
CA LEU A 37 6.40 -0.74 9.31
C LEU A 37 5.88 -0.91 10.74
N SER A 38 5.00 -0.03 11.21
CA SER A 38 4.33 -0.17 12.50
C SER A 38 3.51 -1.46 12.56
N CYS A 39 2.76 -1.78 11.50
CA CYS A 39 2.05 -3.07 11.37
C CYS A 39 3.01 -4.27 11.45
N THR A 40 4.15 -4.19 10.76
CA THR A 40 5.18 -5.25 10.77
C THR A 40 5.82 -5.42 12.15
N LEU A 41 6.03 -4.33 12.88
CA LEU A 41 6.51 -4.39 14.27
C LEU A 41 5.44 -4.94 15.21
N GLY A 42 4.17 -4.60 14.99
CA GLY A 42 3.02 -5.10 15.73
C GLY A 42 2.88 -6.62 15.63
N THR A 43 3.02 -7.19 14.42
CA THR A 43 2.96 -8.65 14.23
C THR A 43 4.08 -9.39 14.92
N ARG A 44 5.33 -8.89 14.78
CA ARG A 44 6.48 -9.48 15.48
C ARG A 44 6.30 -9.43 16.99
N LEU A 45 5.78 -8.32 17.51
CA LEU A 45 5.52 -8.15 18.94
C LEU A 45 4.46 -9.14 19.43
N ALA A 46 3.35 -9.26 18.71
CA ALA A 46 2.29 -10.21 19.06
C ALA A 46 2.79 -11.66 19.03
N ALA A 47 3.60 -12.03 18.03
CA ALA A 47 4.21 -13.36 17.95
C ALA A 47 5.17 -13.62 19.14
N SER A 48 6.00 -12.63 19.52
CA SER A 48 6.86 -12.73 20.71
C SER A 48 6.01 -12.96 21.96
N VAL A 49 5.03 -12.08 22.23
CA VAL A 49 4.18 -12.16 23.41
C VAL A 49 3.42 -13.48 23.47
N LYS A 50 2.88 -13.97 22.34
CA LYS A 50 2.18 -15.26 22.27
C LYS A 50 3.09 -16.42 22.71
N ASN A 51 4.34 -16.41 22.24
CA ASN A 51 5.32 -17.44 22.57
C ASN A 51 5.80 -17.30 24.02
N ASP A 52 6.13 -16.09 24.45
CA ASP A 52 6.67 -15.80 25.78
C ASP A 52 5.67 -16.12 26.89
N LEU A 53 4.37 -15.93 26.64
CA LEU A 53 3.29 -16.27 27.56
C LEU A 53 2.73 -17.69 27.38
N ASN A 54 3.25 -18.46 26.42
CA ASN A 54 2.79 -19.81 26.08
C ASN A 54 1.26 -19.90 25.88
N LEU A 55 0.71 -19.03 25.01
CA LEU A 55 -0.72 -18.93 24.72
C LEU A 55 -1.05 -19.46 23.30
N PRO A 56 -1.03 -20.78 23.05
CA PRO A 56 -1.18 -21.32 21.70
C PRO A 56 -2.55 -21.00 21.06
N ASP A 57 -3.63 -21.01 21.86
CA ASP A 57 -5.01 -20.90 21.39
C ASP A 57 -5.62 -19.51 21.56
N VAL A 58 -4.80 -18.50 21.89
CA VAL A 58 -5.30 -17.13 22.03
C VAL A 58 -5.65 -16.53 20.67
N ARG A 59 -6.84 -15.95 20.58
CA ARG A 59 -7.27 -15.19 19.42
C ARG A 59 -6.58 -13.83 19.40
N ILE A 60 -5.97 -13.47 18.27
CA ILE A 60 -5.24 -12.21 18.11
C ILE A 60 -5.97 -11.34 17.09
N TYR A 61 -6.17 -10.08 17.44
CA TYR A 61 -6.70 -9.04 16.56
C TYR A 61 -5.61 -7.99 16.31
N TYR A 62 -5.44 -7.61 15.05
CA TYR A 62 -4.50 -6.58 14.62
C TYR A 62 -5.29 -5.35 14.18
N LEU A 63 -5.09 -4.24 14.89
CA LEU A 63 -5.81 -2.99 14.65
C LEU A 63 -4.85 -1.93 14.11
N THR A 64 -5.27 -1.25 13.05
CA THR A 64 -4.55 -0.10 12.47
C THR A 64 -5.55 0.96 12.03
N ASP A 65 -5.19 2.22 12.16
CA ASP A 65 -5.93 3.36 11.63
C ASP A 65 -5.48 3.76 10.22
N SER A 66 -4.47 3.08 9.67
CA SER A 66 -4.03 3.27 8.29
C SER A 66 -4.86 2.40 7.34
N MET A 67 -5.84 3.03 6.68
CA MET A 67 -6.56 2.43 5.56
C MET A 67 -5.63 1.95 4.43
N THR A 68 -4.54 2.68 4.16
CA THR A 68 -3.59 2.33 3.10
C THR A 68 -2.79 1.08 3.46
N ALA A 69 -2.22 1.01 4.67
CA ALA A 69 -1.49 -0.16 5.13
C ALA A 69 -2.41 -1.38 5.24
N LEU A 70 -3.63 -1.20 5.75
CA LEU A 70 -4.63 -2.26 5.83
C LEU A 70 -4.99 -2.79 4.43
N ALA A 71 -5.21 -1.91 3.46
CA ALA A 71 -5.50 -2.31 2.08
C ALA A 71 -4.34 -3.10 1.45
N TRP A 72 -3.09 -2.72 1.69
CA TRP A 72 -1.93 -3.51 1.24
C TRP A 72 -1.85 -4.90 1.88
N ILE A 73 -2.19 -4.99 3.18
CA ILE A 73 -2.20 -6.27 3.91
C ILE A 73 -3.33 -7.18 3.43
N GLN A 74 -4.52 -6.63 3.13
CA GLN A 74 -5.70 -7.41 2.76
C GLN A 74 -5.77 -7.77 1.28
N ARG A 75 -5.28 -6.90 0.39
CA ARG A 75 -5.39 -7.11 -1.07
C ARG A 75 -4.17 -7.84 -1.62
N THR A 76 -4.40 -8.78 -2.53
CA THR A 76 -3.31 -9.42 -3.29
C THR A 76 -3.13 -8.70 -4.62
N ARG A 77 -2.07 -7.90 -4.73
CA ARG A 77 -1.65 -7.21 -5.96
C ARG A 77 -0.13 -7.26 -6.08
N ASP A 78 0.37 -6.90 -7.26
CA ASP A 78 1.80 -6.77 -7.53
C ASP A 78 2.35 -5.50 -6.89
N TRP A 79 2.61 -5.57 -5.59
CA TRP A 79 3.20 -4.45 -4.85
C TRP A 79 4.68 -4.27 -5.20
N GLY A 80 5.16 -3.03 -5.07
CA GLY A 80 6.58 -2.70 -5.09
C GLY A 80 7.33 -3.44 -3.99
N VAL A 81 8.63 -3.66 -4.20
CA VAL A 81 9.48 -4.53 -3.36
C VAL A 81 9.38 -4.20 -1.86
N PHE A 82 9.29 -2.91 -1.50
CA PHE A 82 9.17 -2.50 -0.10
C PHE A 82 7.88 -3.01 0.53
N VAL A 83 6.73 -2.75 -0.09
CA VAL A 83 5.42 -3.16 0.44
C VAL A 83 5.29 -4.68 0.37
N PHE A 84 5.68 -5.29 -0.75
CA PHE A 84 5.63 -6.74 -0.96
C PHE A 84 6.33 -7.51 0.16
N ASN A 85 7.58 -7.17 0.49
CA ASN A 85 8.36 -7.89 1.49
C ASN A 85 7.73 -7.80 2.90
N ARG A 86 7.10 -6.67 3.23
CA ARG A 86 6.50 -6.42 4.55
C ARG A 86 5.15 -7.09 4.67
N VAL A 87 4.33 -7.00 3.62
CA VAL A 87 3.06 -7.73 3.52
C VAL A 87 3.30 -9.23 3.58
N LYS A 88 4.32 -9.74 2.88
CA LYS A 88 4.70 -11.17 2.95
C LYS A 88 5.06 -11.58 4.37
N GLU A 89 5.88 -10.79 5.07
CA GLU A 89 6.22 -11.08 6.46
C GLU A 89 5.01 -11.05 7.38
N ILE A 90 4.16 -10.01 7.26
CA ILE A 90 2.92 -9.88 8.04
C ILE A 90 2.03 -11.11 7.85
N ARG A 91 1.81 -11.53 6.60
CA ARG A 91 0.96 -12.69 6.27
C ARG A 91 1.56 -14.03 6.70
N ASN A 92 2.87 -14.11 6.88
CA ASN A 92 3.52 -15.30 7.44
C ASN A 92 3.34 -15.42 8.96
N LEU A 93 3.11 -14.30 9.66
CA LEU A 93 2.99 -14.23 11.12
C LEU A 93 1.54 -14.02 11.59
N SER A 94 0.63 -13.70 10.69
CA SER A 94 -0.76 -13.37 11.02
C SER A 94 -1.71 -13.69 9.89
N ASP A 95 -2.93 -14.06 10.24
CA ASP A 95 -4.02 -14.25 9.29
C ASP A 95 -4.55 -12.90 8.81
N VAL A 96 -4.79 -12.77 7.51
CA VAL A 96 -5.32 -11.55 6.89
C VAL A 96 -6.69 -11.17 7.48
N SER A 97 -7.51 -12.16 7.85
CA SER A 97 -8.83 -11.95 8.45
C SER A 97 -8.80 -11.39 9.87
N SER A 98 -7.65 -11.43 10.54
CA SER A 98 -7.46 -10.85 11.88
C SER A 98 -7.12 -9.37 11.85
N TRP A 99 -6.97 -8.76 10.67
CA TRP A 99 -6.67 -7.35 10.49
C TRP A 99 -7.94 -6.53 10.29
N GLU A 100 -8.15 -5.56 11.18
CA GLU A 100 -9.31 -4.68 11.19
C GLU A 100 -8.87 -3.22 11.33
N HIS A 101 -9.73 -2.32 10.84
CA HIS A 101 -9.49 -0.90 10.99
C HIS A 101 -10.04 -0.37 12.32
N VAL A 102 -9.32 0.59 12.92
CA VAL A 102 -9.79 1.39 14.04
C VAL A 102 -9.69 2.89 13.69
N PRO A 103 -10.70 3.73 13.96
CA PRO A 103 -10.58 5.18 13.80
C PRO A 103 -9.35 5.74 14.54
N SER A 104 -8.67 6.72 13.95
CA SER A 104 -7.47 7.34 14.57
C SER A 104 -7.75 7.88 15.98
N GLU A 105 -8.95 8.42 16.23
CA GLU A 105 -9.35 8.93 17.56
C GLU A 105 -9.49 7.81 18.61
N LYS A 106 -9.64 6.56 18.16
CA LYS A 106 -9.77 5.37 18.98
C LYS A 106 -8.51 4.49 18.93
N ASN A 107 -7.45 4.92 18.24
CA ASN A 107 -6.21 4.18 18.14
C ASN A 107 -5.28 4.49 19.32
N PHE A 108 -5.17 3.56 20.28
CA PHE A 108 -4.31 3.76 21.46
C PHE A 108 -2.82 3.79 21.16
N ALA A 109 -2.40 3.24 20.01
CA ALA A 109 -1.00 3.27 19.64
C ALA A 109 -0.50 4.70 19.37
N ASP A 110 -1.41 5.63 19.03
CA ASP A 110 -1.04 7.01 18.67
C ASP A 110 -0.49 7.82 19.83
N ILE A 111 -0.94 7.53 21.06
CA ILE A 111 -0.40 8.17 22.29
C ILE A 111 1.11 7.92 22.39
N LEU A 112 1.56 6.74 21.97
CA LEU A 112 2.97 6.35 22.01
C LEU A 112 3.80 6.90 20.85
N THR A 113 3.19 7.14 19.69
CA THR A 113 3.91 7.59 18.48
C THR A 113 3.96 9.10 18.36
N ARG A 114 2.91 9.82 18.78
CA ARG A 114 2.83 11.28 18.74
C ARG A 114 3.43 11.95 19.97
N GLY A 115 3.66 11.19 21.03
CA GLY A 115 4.07 11.69 22.34
C GLY A 115 2.88 12.25 23.13
N CYS A 116 2.95 12.14 24.44
CA CYS A 116 1.97 12.70 25.36
C CYS A 116 2.66 13.29 26.59
N SER A 117 2.05 14.28 27.22
CA SER A 117 2.56 14.81 28.49
C SER A 117 2.38 13.79 29.62
N THR A 118 3.20 13.88 30.66
CA THR A 118 3.06 13.01 31.85
C THR A 118 1.68 13.14 32.50
N GLN A 119 1.10 14.34 32.49
CA GLN A 119 -0.24 14.60 33.02
C GLN A 119 -1.33 13.91 32.20
N GLN A 120 -1.25 13.99 30.87
CA GLN A 120 -2.16 13.28 29.96
C GLN A 120 -2.05 11.77 30.14
N LEU A 121 -0.82 11.27 30.25
CA LEU A 121 -0.52 9.85 30.45
C LEU A 121 -1.14 9.30 31.75
N ILE A 122 -1.06 10.06 32.85
CA ILE A 122 -1.67 9.70 34.15
C ILE A 122 -3.20 9.79 34.07
N TYR A 123 -3.74 10.86 33.48
CA TYR A 123 -5.18 11.07 33.37
C TYR A 123 -5.86 9.94 32.57
N LEU A 124 -5.29 9.58 31.42
CA LEU A 124 -5.84 8.56 30.52
C LEU A 124 -5.66 7.13 31.03
N ARG A 125 -4.96 6.93 32.17
CA ARG A 125 -4.63 5.62 32.77
C ARG A 125 -4.36 4.55 31.71
N TRP A 126 -3.56 4.90 30.71
CA TRP A 126 -3.60 4.20 29.41
C TRP A 126 -3.15 2.74 29.50
N TRP A 127 -2.38 2.38 30.53
CA TRP A 127 -1.98 1.00 30.85
C TRP A 127 -3.06 0.17 31.58
N GLU A 128 -4.12 0.79 32.08
CA GLU A 128 -5.20 0.16 32.85
C GLU A 128 -6.39 -0.28 31.98
N GLY A 129 -6.35 -0.06 30.66
CA GLY A 129 -7.39 -0.54 29.75
C GLY A 129 -8.57 0.41 29.58
N GLU A 130 -8.34 1.72 29.67
CA GLU A 130 -9.37 2.77 29.64
C GLU A 130 -10.12 3.05 28.32
N PRO A 131 -10.03 2.24 27.26
CA PRO A 131 -11.04 2.27 26.22
C PRO A 131 -12.21 1.40 26.64
N SER A 132 -13.34 2.02 26.97
CA SER A 132 -14.56 1.29 27.35
C SER A 132 -14.90 0.19 26.32
N TRP A 133 -14.65 0.45 25.04
CA TRP A 133 -14.90 -0.51 23.96
C TRP A 133 -14.01 -1.76 23.99
N LEU A 134 -12.83 -1.74 24.63
CA LEU A 134 -12.00 -2.93 24.83
C LEU A 134 -12.54 -3.81 25.97
N SER A 135 -13.14 -3.20 26.99
CA SER A 135 -13.85 -3.92 28.06
C SER A 135 -15.24 -4.41 27.62
N GLU A 136 -15.86 -3.73 26.65
CA GLU A 136 -17.12 -4.12 26.03
C GLU A 136 -16.93 -5.30 25.05
N ASN A 137 -17.99 -5.66 24.33
CA ASN A 137 -18.00 -6.78 23.40
C ASN A 137 -17.14 -6.43 22.17
N LEU A 138 -16.16 -7.27 21.79
CA LEU A 138 -15.28 -7.00 20.63
C LEU A 138 -16.04 -6.81 19.30
N VAL A 139 -17.29 -7.27 19.23
CA VAL A 139 -18.21 -7.02 18.11
C VAL A 139 -18.54 -5.53 17.94
N GLN A 140 -18.44 -4.73 19.00
CA GLN A 140 -18.60 -3.28 19.02
C GLN A 140 -17.29 -2.52 18.77
N CYS A 141 -16.20 -3.21 18.39
CA CYS A 141 -14.98 -2.56 17.94
C CYS A 141 -15.36 -1.47 16.92
N PRO A 142 -14.91 -0.22 17.11
CA PRO A 142 -15.30 0.87 16.24
C PRO A 142 -14.76 0.59 14.84
N ARG A 143 -15.60 0.01 13.98
CA ARG A 143 -15.29 -0.21 12.57
C ARG A 143 -15.60 1.09 11.86
N SER A 144 -14.57 1.72 11.30
CA SER A 144 -14.80 2.88 10.44
C SER A 144 -15.25 2.40 9.05
N LYS A 145 -16.20 3.13 8.47
CA LYS A 145 -16.65 2.96 7.08
C LYS A 145 -15.80 3.76 6.09
N GLN A 146 -14.59 4.16 6.48
CA GLN A 146 -13.73 4.97 5.62
C GLN A 146 -13.39 4.17 4.35
N VAL A 147 -13.50 4.86 3.22
CA VAL A 147 -13.12 4.32 1.93
C VAL A 147 -11.61 4.54 1.76
N PRO A 148 -10.83 3.50 1.43
CA PRO A 148 -9.39 3.65 1.21
C PRO A 148 -9.11 4.59 0.03
N ASP A 149 -8.08 5.44 0.15
CA ASP A 149 -7.60 6.24 -0.97
C ASP A 149 -6.87 5.35 -2.00
N GLU A 150 -7.56 5.02 -3.09
CA GLU A 150 -7.00 4.20 -4.17
C GLU A 150 -5.77 4.83 -4.81
N ASN A 151 -5.66 6.16 -4.86
CA ASN A 151 -4.47 6.81 -5.42
C ASN A 151 -3.25 6.52 -4.55
N ALA A 152 -3.37 6.70 -3.23
CA ALA A 152 -2.32 6.40 -2.27
C ALA A 152 -1.92 4.91 -2.30
N ILE A 153 -2.89 4.00 -2.43
CA ILE A 153 -2.64 2.55 -2.54
C ILE A 153 -1.88 2.22 -3.82
N ASN A 154 -2.30 2.80 -4.95
CA ASN A 154 -1.78 2.48 -6.28
C ASN A 154 -0.38 3.07 -6.55
N LEU A 155 0.08 4.05 -5.75
CA LEU A 155 1.45 4.55 -5.81
C LEU A 155 2.51 3.45 -5.62
N GLU A 156 2.18 2.41 -4.84
CA GLU A 156 3.06 1.27 -4.56
C GLU A 156 2.77 0.06 -5.45
N LEU A 157 1.96 0.19 -6.50
CA LEU A 157 1.90 -0.86 -7.52
C LEU A 157 3.23 -0.93 -8.27
N ARG A 158 3.70 -2.15 -8.49
CA ARG A 158 4.88 -2.41 -9.31
C ARG A 158 4.59 -1.87 -10.70
N LYS A 159 5.30 -0.79 -11.07
CA LYS A 159 5.23 -0.26 -12.42
C LYS A 159 5.71 -1.34 -13.37
N SER A 160 4.82 -1.79 -14.26
CA SER A 160 5.19 -2.67 -15.36
C SER A 160 6.18 -1.92 -16.24
N VAL A 161 7.44 -2.34 -16.21
CA VAL A 161 8.40 -1.90 -17.23
C VAL A 161 8.11 -2.72 -18.47
N CYS A 162 7.44 -2.09 -19.43
CA CYS A 162 7.23 -2.62 -20.76
C CYS A 162 8.60 -2.71 -21.45
N VAL A 163 9.24 -3.88 -21.44
CA VAL A 163 10.45 -4.10 -22.22
C VAL A 163 10.02 -4.52 -23.62
N CYS A 164 10.05 -3.58 -24.55
CA CYS A 164 9.82 -3.88 -25.97
C CYS A 164 11.06 -4.60 -26.52
N VAL A 165 11.01 -5.93 -26.61
CA VAL A 165 12.01 -6.68 -27.37
C VAL A 165 11.59 -6.65 -28.83
N LEU A 166 12.37 -5.97 -29.69
CA LEU A 166 12.21 -6.06 -31.13
C LEU A 166 12.67 -7.45 -31.58
N VAL A 167 11.75 -8.40 -31.67
CA VAL A 167 12.00 -9.70 -32.29
C VAL A 167 11.75 -9.54 -33.80
N ASN A 168 12.80 -9.67 -34.60
CA ASN A 168 12.71 -9.67 -36.06
C ASN A 168 12.14 -11.01 -36.54
N THR A 169 10.84 -11.22 -36.38
CA THR A 169 10.13 -12.33 -37.00
C THR A 169 9.12 -11.79 -37.98
N ALA A 170 9.30 -12.13 -39.26
CA ALA A 170 8.46 -11.74 -40.40
C ALA A 170 7.03 -12.34 -40.38
N LYS A 171 6.49 -12.63 -39.19
CA LYS A 171 5.10 -13.03 -39.00
C LYS A 171 4.33 -11.86 -38.43
N ARG A 172 3.21 -11.53 -39.09
CA ARG A 172 2.20 -10.54 -38.71
C ARG A 172 2.11 -10.40 -37.19
N ILE A 173 2.20 -9.15 -36.74
CA ILE A 173 1.83 -8.72 -35.40
C ILE A 173 0.31 -8.94 -35.29
N GLU A 174 -0.10 -10.16 -34.96
CA GLU A 174 -1.45 -10.42 -34.47
C GLU A 174 -1.45 -10.15 -32.96
N GLU A 175 -2.25 -9.14 -32.57
CA GLU A 175 -2.88 -8.99 -31.26
C GLU A 175 -1.97 -8.91 -30.02
N PHE A 176 -0.95 -8.04 -30.05
CA PHE A 176 -0.33 -7.60 -28.81
C PHE A 176 -0.89 -6.21 -28.44
N ASN A 177 -1.86 -6.15 -27.52
CA ASN A 177 -2.42 -4.91 -26.95
C ASN A 177 -1.41 -4.18 -26.03
N TRP A 178 -0.25 -3.85 -26.58
CA TRP A 178 0.86 -3.21 -25.87
C TRP A 178 0.54 -1.77 -25.47
N HIS A 179 -0.28 -1.09 -26.26
CA HIS A 179 -0.73 0.29 -26.04
C HIS A 179 -1.62 0.43 -24.81
N CYS A 180 -2.47 -0.56 -24.52
CA CYS A 180 -3.44 -0.51 -23.41
C CYS A 180 -2.83 -0.85 -22.04
N LYS A 181 -1.77 -1.66 -21.97
CA LYS A 181 -1.20 -2.12 -20.68
C LYS A 181 -0.04 -1.28 -20.16
N CYS A 182 0.67 -0.56 -21.04
CA CYS A 182 1.92 0.09 -20.67
C CYS A 182 1.77 1.57 -20.25
N PHE A 183 0.59 2.18 -20.42
CA PHE A 183 0.40 3.62 -20.16
C PHE A 183 -0.87 3.94 -19.37
N LEU A 184 -0.68 4.40 -18.13
CA LEU A 184 -1.74 4.94 -17.26
C LEU A 184 -2.19 6.37 -17.68
N SER A 185 -1.62 6.93 -18.74
CA SER A 185 -1.91 8.31 -19.19
C SER A 185 -1.89 8.38 -20.71
N TYR A 186 -3.04 8.69 -21.28
CA TYR A 186 -3.25 8.89 -22.73
C TYR A 186 -2.21 9.83 -23.35
N LEU A 187 -1.99 11.00 -22.75
CA LEU A 187 -1.04 11.99 -23.26
C LEU A 187 0.42 11.49 -23.29
N LYS A 188 0.81 10.64 -22.32
CA LYS A 188 2.14 10.03 -22.30
C LYS A 188 2.30 9.01 -23.43
N PHE A 189 1.25 8.25 -23.71
CA PHE A 189 1.24 7.29 -24.81
C PHE A 189 1.35 7.99 -26.17
N VAL A 190 0.53 9.02 -26.40
CA VAL A 190 0.59 9.84 -27.62
C VAL A 190 1.98 10.47 -27.80
N ARG A 191 2.58 11.00 -26.73
CA ARG A 191 3.93 11.58 -26.78
C ARG A 191 4.99 10.55 -27.14
N MET A 192 4.91 9.34 -26.60
CA MET A 192 5.83 8.25 -26.96
C MET A 192 5.64 7.84 -28.42
N MET A 193 4.40 7.71 -28.91
CA MET A 193 4.13 7.40 -30.32
C MET A 193 4.72 8.46 -31.25
N ALA A 194 4.64 9.75 -30.89
CA ALA A 194 5.27 10.83 -31.65
C ALA A 194 6.81 10.65 -31.73
N TRP A 195 7.46 10.27 -30.62
CA TRP A 195 8.88 9.95 -30.60
C TRP A 195 9.25 8.75 -31.48
N ILE A 196 8.43 7.69 -31.46
CA ILE A 196 8.62 6.52 -32.30
C ILE A 196 8.54 6.90 -33.79
N PHE A 197 7.53 7.68 -34.19
CA PHE A 197 7.39 8.13 -35.58
C PHE A 197 8.56 9.03 -36.02
N ARG A 198 9.00 9.94 -35.15
CA ARG A 198 10.18 10.76 -35.41
C ARG A 198 11.44 9.91 -35.56
N PHE A 199 11.62 8.90 -34.71
CA PHE A 199 12.73 7.97 -34.83
C PHE A 199 12.73 7.27 -36.19
N PHE A 200 11.59 6.75 -36.65
CA PHE A 200 11.49 6.14 -37.98
C PHE A 200 11.78 7.12 -39.12
N LYS A 201 11.36 8.38 -38.97
CA LYS A 201 11.64 9.44 -39.96
C LYS A 201 13.14 9.75 -40.02
N ASN A 202 13.79 9.91 -38.87
CA ASN A 202 15.22 10.16 -38.75
C ASN A 202 16.04 8.95 -39.25
N ALA A 203 15.62 7.72 -38.94
CA ALA A 203 16.29 6.50 -39.40
C ALA A 203 16.26 6.32 -40.94
N LYS A 204 15.28 6.93 -41.62
CA LYS A 204 15.19 6.92 -43.10
C LYS A 204 16.00 8.05 -43.77
N ARG A 205 16.43 9.06 -43.03
CA ARG A 205 17.19 10.23 -43.52
C ARG A 205 18.30 10.58 -42.55
N ILE A 206 19.43 9.88 -42.70
CA ILE A 206 20.60 9.95 -41.80
C ILE A 206 21.22 11.37 -41.77
N ASP A 207 21.04 12.13 -42.85
CA ASP A 207 21.54 13.47 -43.09
C ASP A 207 20.74 14.59 -42.39
N VAL A 208 19.49 14.35 -42.00
CA VAL A 208 18.63 15.34 -41.33
C VAL A 208 17.95 14.72 -40.11
N CYS A 209 18.68 14.67 -39.00
CA CYS A 209 18.17 14.14 -37.74
C CYS A 209 17.60 15.28 -36.88
N ASN A 210 16.28 15.28 -36.66
CA ASN A 210 15.66 16.23 -35.74
C ASN A 210 15.70 15.68 -34.31
N THR A 211 16.41 16.36 -33.41
CA THR A 211 16.56 16.02 -31.99
C THR A 211 15.90 17.01 -31.04
N SER A 212 15.13 17.98 -31.55
CA SER A 212 14.46 18.99 -30.72
C SER A 212 13.28 18.40 -29.94
N GLU A 213 12.49 19.21 -29.22
CA GLU A 213 11.24 18.72 -28.62
C GLU A 213 10.22 18.30 -29.69
N ILE A 214 9.27 17.43 -29.32
CA ILE A 214 8.17 17.02 -30.20
C ILE A 214 7.34 18.24 -30.56
N THR A 215 7.12 18.45 -31.85
CA THR A 215 6.29 19.57 -32.31
C THR A 215 4.81 19.23 -32.15
N PHE A 216 3.97 20.27 -32.08
CA PHE A 216 2.52 20.11 -32.04
C PHE A 216 2.00 19.24 -33.19
N SER A 217 2.53 19.43 -34.40
CA SER A 217 2.12 18.64 -35.57
C SER A 217 2.43 17.15 -35.46
N GLU A 218 3.57 16.79 -34.85
CA GLU A 218 3.93 15.38 -34.63
C GLU A 218 3.09 14.76 -33.52
N PHE A 219 2.78 15.56 -32.49
CA PHE A 219 1.88 15.13 -31.42
C PHE A 219 0.45 14.88 -31.94
N ASP A 220 -0.13 15.83 -32.68
CA ASP A 220 -1.46 15.71 -33.31
C ASP A 220 -1.52 14.54 -34.31
N HIS A 221 -0.46 14.33 -35.09
CA HIS A 221 -0.37 13.18 -35.98
C HIS A 221 -0.36 11.85 -35.22
N ALA A 222 0.44 11.76 -34.16
CA ALA A 222 0.48 10.58 -33.31
C ALA A 222 -0.87 10.32 -32.64
N GLU A 223 -1.53 11.39 -32.17
CA GLU A 223 -2.84 11.33 -31.52
C GLU A 223 -3.91 10.72 -32.44
N LYS A 224 -3.99 11.21 -33.68
CA LYS A 224 -4.93 10.70 -34.69
C LYS A 224 -4.70 9.22 -35.00
N ILE A 225 -3.45 8.77 -35.04
CA ILE A 225 -3.13 7.36 -35.27
C ILE A 225 -3.53 6.51 -34.06
N VAL A 226 -3.23 6.97 -32.85
CA VAL A 226 -3.63 6.29 -31.61
C VAL A 226 -5.15 6.13 -31.54
N ILE A 227 -5.91 7.19 -31.83
CA ILE A 227 -7.39 7.12 -31.87
C ILE A 227 -7.87 6.10 -32.90
N LYS A 228 -7.28 6.08 -34.10
CA LYS A 228 -7.63 5.09 -35.13
C LYS A 228 -7.34 3.65 -34.69
N LEU A 229 -6.19 3.42 -34.05
CA LEU A 229 -5.84 2.08 -33.53
C LEU A 229 -6.85 1.62 -32.48
N ILE A 230 -7.25 2.51 -31.56
CA ILE A 230 -8.27 2.21 -30.56
C ILE A 230 -9.63 1.91 -31.21
N GLN A 231 -10.02 2.67 -32.23
CA GLN A 231 -11.28 2.49 -32.95
C GLN A 231 -11.35 1.20 -33.76
N MET A 232 -10.21 0.65 -34.20
CA MET A 232 -10.15 -0.60 -34.96
C MET A 232 -10.27 -1.85 -34.07
N GLU A 233 -10.15 -1.71 -32.75
CA GLU A 233 -10.28 -2.80 -31.77
C GLU A 233 -11.72 -3.00 -31.25
N ILE A 234 -12.64 -2.12 -31.64
CA ILE A 234 -14.08 -2.19 -31.33
C ILE A 234 -14.81 -2.77 -32.55
#